data_AF-A0A8S3TTL4-F1
#
_entry.id   AF-A0A8S3TTL4-F1
#
_cell.length_a   1.000
_cell.length_b   1.000
_cell.length_c   1.000
_cell.angle_alpha   90.00
_cell.angle_beta   90.00
_cell.angle_gamma   90.00
#
_symmetry.space_group_name_H-M   'P 1'
#
loop_
_entity.id
_entity.type
_entity.pdbx_description
1 polymer ?
#
loop_
_entity_poly.entity_id
_entity_poly.type
_entity_poly.pdbx_seq_one_letter_code
_entity_poly.pdbx_strand_id
1 'polypeptide(L)'
;MVCPECYMEFEDITDFEEHRNYRGHCEDTPLEKCRKYNNILLLPGQGHYEINMVKALFKLLWDIGLIDLAKMLGFSSIKALQACQGATSISPQKLADTTAFMFAMAQELLKNYCSEQTNKNEPVSAVGYYQWLSGVQNHNYALMSEIVFTYCLALHVFRAGVRRNNTAAIQTAKVKFSPLFFGLNMSFYMETFVRDLFVRVQCPPEVLAFIEDNESYSVSGNESKGEGGDFILENYNRKTKRLIPAGLPDNNKWLQVCRNVDRLDKVYCSLSTLLGLSSVDEDYMYAYDIGKEISNFRTIIQNLKFLEQKTLKSISGKDLDKDFINFSQKSKEHRRKHLIWLKDKPLGSKHKYEPLFVLPTDREEYDNIANKTKAEISKLVEKELVGLGDQKLDEKWIKIKTKPEMLTFLKEIQDDVD
;
A
#
# COMPACT_ATOMS: atom_id res chain seq x y z
N MET A 1 13.13 8.49 10.52
CA MET A 1 12.12 9.26 11.27
C MET A 1 11.77 10.55 10.53
N VAL A 2 10.69 11.23 10.91
CA VAL A 2 10.34 12.56 10.38
C VAL A 2 9.97 13.46 11.55
N CYS A 3 10.54 14.67 11.60
CA CYS A 3 10.16 15.65 12.60
C CYS A 3 8.75 16.21 12.28
N PRO A 4 7.79 16.17 13.22
CA PRO A 4 6.42 16.64 12.99
C PRO A 4 6.30 18.17 12.91
N GLU A 5 7.33 18.91 13.34
CA GLU A 5 7.35 20.37 13.26
C GLU A 5 8.00 20.91 12.00
N CYS A 6 9.21 20.45 11.70
CA CYS A 6 9.99 20.95 10.56
C CYS A 6 9.88 20.06 9.32
N TYR A 7 9.24 18.89 9.44
CA TYR A 7 8.99 17.89 8.39
C TYR A 7 10.26 17.40 7.70
N MET A 8 11.42 17.52 8.36
CA MET A 8 12.68 16.94 7.91
C MET A 8 12.68 15.43 8.15
N GLU A 9 13.13 14.68 7.14
CA GLU A 9 13.34 13.25 7.25
C GLU A 9 14.78 12.95 7.72
N PHE A 10 14.91 11.94 8.55
CA PHE A 10 16.17 11.45 9.10
C PHE A 10 16.27 9.95 8.89
N GLU A 11 17.43 9.47 8.42
CA GLU A 11 17.67 8.05 8.21
C GLU A 11 18.16 7.37 9.50
N ASP A 12 18.92 8.09 10.33
CA ASP A 12 19.44 7.61 11.61
C ASP A 12 18.68 8.22 12.82
N ILE A 13 18.61 7.44 13.90
CA ILE A 13 18.08 7.87 15.21
C ILE A 13 18.99 8.87 15.89
N THR A 14 20.30 8.71 15.75
CA THR A 14 21.28 9.65 16.29
C THR A 14 21.05 11.05 15.71
N ASP A 15 20.98 11.16 14.38
CA ASP A 15 20.72 12.42 13.70
C ASP A 15 19.37 13.05 14.11
N PHE A 16 18.37 12.21 14.35
CA PHE A 16 17.05 12.66 14.77
C PHE A 16 17.04 13.17 16.21
N GLU A 17 17.72 12.50 17.13
CA GLU A 17 17.87 12.90 18.52
C GLU A 17 18.71 14.18 18.64
N GLU A 18 19.80 14.29 17.88
CA GLU A 18 20.58 15.52 17.78
C GLU A 18 19.73 16.69 17.27
N HIS A 19 18.93 16.46 16.23
CA HIS A 19 18.00 17.45 15.73
C HIS A 19 16.99 17.90 16.80
N ARG A 20 16.43 16.95 17.55
CA ARG A 20 15.49 17.21 18.65
C ARG A 20 16.13 18.05 19.75
N ASN A 21 17.34 17.68 20.17
CA ASN A 21 18.08 18.35 21.23
C ASN A 21 18.53 19.76 20.82
N TYR A 22 18.98 19.95 19.58
CA TYR A 22 19.50 21.23 19.11
C TYR A 22 18.41 22.27 18.85
N ARG A 23 17.23 21.82 18.40
CA ARG A 23 16.15 22.73 17.97
C ARG A 23 15.08 22.98 19.04
N GLY A 24 15.01 22.15 20.09
CA GLY A 24 14.15 22.36 21.26
C GLY A 24 12.64 22.32 20.99
N HIS A 25 12.21 21.78 19.86
CA HIS A 25 10.83 21.90 19.37
C HIS A 25 10.14 20.54 19.13
N CYS A 26 10.60 19.49 19.82
CA CYS A 26 9.93 18.18 19.80
C CYS A 26 9.57 17.69 21.21
N GLU A 27 9.81 18.50 22.24
CA GLU A 27 9.62 18.07 23.64
C GLU A 27 8.26 18.47 24.22
N ASP A 28 7.59 19.52 23.72
CA ASP A 28 6.38 20.04 24.38
C ASP A 28 5.28 20.53 23.42
N THR A 29 5.36 20.19 22.13
CA THR A 29 4.42 20.74 21.14
C THR A 29 3.08 20.01 21.19
N PRO A 30 1.96 20.72 21.42
CA PRO A 30 0.65 20.11 21.48
C PRO A 30 0.33 19.33 20.19
N LEU A 31 -0.11 18.10 20.37
CA LEU A 31 -0.56 17.17 19.34
C LEU A 31 -1.78 17.66 18.52
N GLU A 32 -2.21 18.92 18.65
CA GLU A 32 -3.46 19.48 18.09
C GLU A 32 -3.61 19.25 16.58
N LYS A 33 -2.51 19.32 15.80
CA LYS A 33 -2.56 19.07 14.35
C LYS A 33 -2.85 17.60 13.99
N CYS A 34 -2.52 16.66 14.87
CA CYS A 34 -2.60 15.22 14.65
C CYS A 34 -3.70 14.53 15.46
N ARG A 35 -4.14 15.14 16.57
CA ARG A 35 -5.21 14.68 17.45
C ARG A 35 -6.56 15.15 16.93
N LYS A 36 -7.43 14.19 16.66
CA LYS A 36 -8.86 14.47 16.48
C LYS A 36 -9.54 14.77 17.83
N TYR A 37 -9.00 14.23 18.92
CA TYR A 37 -9.56 14.31 20.27
C TYR A 37 -8.44 14.60 21.27
N ASN A 38 -8.73 15.45 22.28
CA ASN A 38 -7.70 15.92 23.23
C ASN A 38 -7.09 14.78 24.06
N ASN A 39 -7.91 13.80 24.46
CA ASN A 39 -7.55 12.74 25.40
C ASN A 39 -7.58 11.33 24.78
N ILE A 40 -7.74 11.21 23.45
CA ILE A 40 -7.82 9.92 22.77
C ILE A 40 -6.82 9.91 21.61
N LEU A 41 -5.93 8.92 21.62
CA LEU A 41 -5.06 8.62 20.49
C LEU A 41 -5.74 7.60 19.59
N LEU A 42 -5.83 7.94 18.29
CA LEU A 42 -6.31 7.02 17.27
C LEU A 42 -5.10 6.48 16.51
N LEU A 43 -4.84 5.20 16.68
CA LEU A 43 -3.78 4.49 15.98
C LEU A 43 -4.37 3.64 14.85
N PRO A 44 -3.69 3.50 13.71
CA PRO A 44 -4.12 2.57 12.69
C PRO A 44 -3.97 1.13 13.21
N GLY A 45 -5.04 0.34 13.04
CA GLY A 45 -4.99 -1.09 13.31
C GLY A 45 -4.01 -1.78 12.37
N GLN A 46 -3.16 -2.65 12.91
CA GLN A 46 -2.11 -3.31 12.14
C GLN A 46 -2.67 -4.25 11.08
N GLY A 47 -3.83 -4.88 11.32
CA GLY A 47 -4.50 -5.73 10.33
C GLY A 47 -4.97 -4.92 9.11
N HIS A 48 -5.66 -3.80 9.33
CA HIS A 48 -6.07 -2.89 8.26
C HIS A 48 -4.87 -2.23 7.56
N TYR A 49 -3.78 -1.97 8.28
CA TYR A 49 -2.56 -1.49 7.65
C TYR A 49 -1.96 -2.55 6.71
N GLU A 50 -1.95 -3.83 7.10
CA GLU A 50 -1.55 -4.96 6.22
C GLU A 50 -2.42 -5.01 4.96
N ILE A 51 -3.75 -4.87 5.09
CA ILE A 51 -4.68 -4.80 3.96
C ILE A 51 -4.27 -3.67 3.00
N ASN A 52 -3.93 -2.50 3.54
CA ASN A 52 -3.55 -1.35 2.72
C ASN A 52 -2.24 -1.60 1.96
N MET A 53 -1.26 -2.25 2.61
CA MET A 53 -0.02 -2.66 1.96
C MET A 53 -0.30 -3.67 0.83
N VAL A 54 -1.11 -4.70 1.07
CA VAL A 54 -1.50 -5.67 0.03
C VAL A 54 -2.20 -4.98 -1.13
N LYS A 55 -3.15 -4.06 -0.88
CA LYS A 55 -3.84 -3.30 -1.93
C LYS A 55 -2.88 -2.47 -2.78
N ALA A 56 -1.91 -1.80 -2.16
CA ALA A 56 -0.92 -1.01 -2.87
C ALA A 56 -0.01 -1.91 -3.74
N LEU A 57 0.41 -3.05 -3.20
CA LEU A 57 1.25 -4.00 -3.92
C LEU A 57 0.50 -4.64 -5.10
N PHE A 58 -0.76 -5.04 -4.90
CA PHE A 58 -1.62 -5.54 -5.97
C PHE A 58 -1.80 -4.49 -7.07
N LYS A 59 -2.07 -3.24 -6.70
CA LYS A 59 -2.22 -2.14 -7.67
C LYS A 59 -0.94 -1.92 -8.50
N LEU A 60 0.24 -2.01 -7.89
CA LEU A 60 1.52 -1.88 -8.60
C LEU A 60 1.79 -3.08 -9.53
N LEU A 61 1.66 -4.30 -8.99
CA LEU A 61 2.10 -5.52 -9.66
C LEU A 61 1.11 -6.04 -10.68
N TRP A 62 -0.14 -5.57 -10.67
CA TRP A 62 -1.22 -6.12 -11.50
C TRP A 62 -0.80 -6.26 -12.96
N ASP A 63 -0.46 -5.13 -13.59
CA ASP A 63 -0.09 -5.08 -15.00
C ASP A 63 1.36 -5.49 -15.27
N ILE A 64 2.21 -5.52 -14.24
CA ILE A 64 3.58 -6.02 -14.35
C ILE A 64 3.59 -7.54 -14.48
N GLY A 65 2.73 -8.26 -13.75
CA GLY A 65 2.73 -9.72 -13.80
C GLY A 65 1.84 -10.45 -12.79
N LEU A 66 1.22 -9.76 -11.83
CA LEU A 66 0.32 -10.41 -10.87
C LEU A 66 -0.95 -10.95 -11.55
N ILE A 67 -1.38 -10.33 -12.66
CA ILE A 67 -2.47 -10.87 -13.48
C ILE A 67 -2.13 -12.24 -14.07
N ASP A 68 -0.86 -12.49 -14.42
CA ASP A 68 -0.40 -13.76 -14.98
C ASP A 68 -0.36 -14.84 -13.90
N LEU A 69 0.04 -14.48 -12.68
CA LEU A 69 -0.11 -15.36 -11.51
C LEU A 69 -1.59 -15.67 -11.22
N ALA A 70 -2.46 -14.66 -11.21
CA ALA A 70 -3.89 -14.87 -10.96
C ALA A 70 -4.52 -15.81 -11.99
N LYS A 71 -4.20 -15.66 -13.28
CA LYS A 71 -4.66 -16.59 -14.32
C LYS A 71 -4.15 -18.02 -14.08
N MET A 72 -2.88 -18.18 -13.68
CA MET A 72 -2.30 -19.48 -13.33
C MET A 72 -3.04 -20.13 -12.14
N LEU A 73 -3.47 -19.35 -11.17
CA LEU A 73 -4.25 -19.80 -10.00
C LEU A 73 -5.74 -20.06 -10.33
N GLY A 74 -6.16 -19.93 -11.58
CA GLY A 74 -7.51 -20.29 -12.03
C GLY A 74 -8.51 -19.12 -12.11
N PHE A 75 -8.06 -17.88 -11.90
CA PHE A 75 -8.91 -16.70 -12.12
C PHE A 75 -9.13 -16.48 -13.63
N SER A 76 -10.19 -17.06 -14.18
CA SER A 76 -10.43 -17.15 -15.63
C SER A 76 -11.37 -16.08 -16.20
N SER A 77 -12.28 -15.52 -15.39
CA SER A 77 -13.23 -14.49 -15.85
C SER A 77 -12.76 -13.07 -15.50
N ILE A 78 -13.18 -12.09 -16.31
CA ILE A 78 -12.88 -10.66 -16.05
C ILE A 78 -13.36 -10.24 -14.65
N LYS A 79 -14.55 -10.70 -14.23
CA LYS A 79 -15.07 -10.41 -12.89
C LYS A 79 -14.22 -11.04 -11.78
N ALA A 80 -13.76 -12.27 -11.97
CA ALA A 80 -12.89 -12.95 -11.00
C ALA A 80 -11.53 -12.24 -10.89
N LEU A 81 -10.96 -11.81 -12.03
CA LEU A 81 -9.73 -11.04 -12.08
C LEU A 81 -9.88 -9.67 -11.39
N GLN A 82 -10.98 -8.96 -11.64
CA GLN A 82 -11.29 -7.70 -10.94
C GLN A 82 -11.44 -7.88 -9.43
N ALA A 83 -12.09 -8.98 -9.00
CA ALA A 83 -12.23 -9.31 -7.58
C ALA A 83 -10.87 -9.63 -6.92
N CYS A 84 -9.99 -10.33 -7.64
CA CYS A 84 -8.61 -10.58 -7.22
C CYS A 84 -7.83 -9.26 -7.08
N GLN A 85 -7.80 -8.44 -8.14
CA GLN A 85 -7.10 -7.16 -8.19
C GLN A 85 -7.54 -6.20 -7.07
N GLY A 86 -8.85 -6.13 -6.80
CA GLY A 86 -9.42 -5.17 -5.85
C GLY A 86 -8.94 -5.36 -4.40
N ALA A 87 -8.40 -6.54 -4.06
CA ALA A 87 -7.79 -6.83 -2.76
C ALA A 87 -8.62 -6.32 -1.55
N THR A 88 -9.96 -6.36 -1.65
CA THR A 88 -10.89 -5.64 -0.74
C THR A 88 -10.78 -6.06 0.73
N SER A 89 -10.60 -7.36 0.98
CA SER A 89 -10.23 -7.98 2.26
C SER A 89 -8.87 -8.67 2.17
N ILE A 90 -8.18 -8.86 3.30
CA ILE A 90 -7.04 -9.79 3.35
C ILE A 90 -7.59 -11.20 3.60
N SER A 91 -7.39 -12.08 2.62
CA SER A 91 -7.70 -13.50 2.76
C SER A 91 -6.37 -14.27 2.81
N PRO A 92 -6.36 -15.48 3.41
CA PRO A 92 -5.21 -16.38 3.31
C PRO A 92 -4.73 -16.55 1.85
N GLN A 93 -5.65 -16.57 0.89
CA GLN A 93 -5.34 -16.60 -0.54
C GLN A 93 -4.50 -15.41 -1.00
N LYS A 94 -4.89 -14.16 -0.69
CA LYS A 94 -4.14 -12.98 -1.17
C LYS A 94 -2.74 -12.90 -0.58
N LEU A 95 -2.59 -13.35 0.67
CA LEU A 95 -1.29 -13.50 1.30
C LEU A 95 -0.46 -14.57 0.58
N ALA A 96 -1.06 -15.72 0.27
CA ALA A 96 -0.43 -16.76 -0.53
C ALA A 96 -0.01 -16.23 -1.93
N ASP A 97 -0.84 -15.42 -2.58
CA ASP A 97 -0.54 -14.81 -3.89
C ASP A 97 0.68 -13.88 -3.80
N THR A 98 0.73 -12.98 -2.81
CA THR A 98 1.90 -12.10 -2.59
C THR A 98 3.16 -12.91 -2.28
N THR A 99 3.00 -14.00 -1.51
CA THR A 99 4.10 -14.88 -1.12
C THR A 99 4.64 -15.65 -2.32
N ALA A 100 3.74 -16.22 -3.14
CA ALA A 100 4.09 -16.95 -4.34
C ALA A 100 4.79 -16.04 -5.36
N PHE A 101 4.26 -14.83 -5.58
CA PHE A 101 4.88 -13.83 -6.44
C PHE A 101 6.29 -13.47 -5.95
N MET A 102 6.43 -13.13 -4.67
CA MET A 102 7.72 -12.73 -4.08
C MET A 102 8.75 -13.84 -4.22
N PHE A 103 8.45 -15.08 -3.79
CA PHE A 103 9.43 -16.16 -3.81
C PHE A 103 9.77 -16.61 -5.23
N ALA A 104 8.80 -16.70 -6.13
CA ALA A 104 9.06 -17.04 -7.52
C ALA A 104 10.00 -16.01 -8.18
N MET A 105 9.69 -14.72 -8.04
CA MET A 105 10.50 -13.67 -8.62
C MET A 105 11.88 -13.56 -7.95
N ALA A 106 11.96 -13.67 -6.62
CA ALA A 106 13.23 -13.65 -5.90
C ALA A 106 14.16 -14.79 -6.34
N GLN A 107 13.62 -16.00 -6.56
CA GLN A 107 14.40 -17.13 -7.06
C GLN A 107 14.92 -16.89 -8.48
N GLU A 108 14.11 -16.33 -9.38
CA GLU A 108 14.54 -16.01 -10.75
C GLU A 108 15.57 -14.87 -10.78
N LEU A 109 15.42 -13.86 -9.91
CA LEU A 109 16.41 -12.81 -9.76
C LEU A 109 17.73 -13.42 -9.26
N LEU A 110 17.73 -14.07 -8.10
CA LEU A 110 18.96 -14.58 -7.48
C LEU A 110 19.69 -15.63 -8.32
N LYS A 111 19.00 -16.33 -9.22
CA LYS A 111 19.54 -17.40 -10.07
C LYS A 111 20.85 -17.00 -10.76
N ASN A 112 20.87 -15.88 -11.48
CA ASN A 112 22.04 -15.48 -12.27
C ASN A 112 23.26 -15.17 -11.38
N TYR A 113 23.05 -14.40 -10.31
CA TYR A 113 24.10 -14.10 -9.34
C TYR A 113 24.65 -15.38 -8.70
N CYS A 114 23.78 -16.26 -8.20
CA CYS A 114 24.20 -17.52 -7.58
C CYS A 114 24.97 -18.41 -8.57
N SER A 115 24.53 -18.52 -9.83
CA SER A 115 25.23 -19.28 -10.85
C SER A 115 26.61 -18.69 -11.19
N GLU A 116 26.73 -17.37 -11.31
CA GLU A 116 28.02 -16.71 -11.54
C GLU A 116 29.01 -16.93 -10.40
N GLN A 117 28.55 -16.78 -9.15
CA GLN A 117 29.37 -17.01 -7.96
C GLN A 117 29.81 -18.47 -7.84
N THR A 118 28.90 -19.40 -8.14
CA THR A 118 29.21 -20.84 -8.17
C THR A 118 30.27 -21.15 -9.23
N ASN A 119 30.17 -20.58 -10.43
CA ASN A 119 31.17 -20.78 -11.49
C ASN A 119 32.54 -20.18 -11.13
N LYS A 120 32.58 -19.14 -10.29
CA LYS A 120 33.81 -18.51 -9.79
C LYS A 120 34.36 -19.17 -8.51
N ASN A 121 33.65 -20.15 -7.92
CA ASN A 121 33.92 -20.67 -6.58
C ASN A 121 33.97 -19.57 -5.49
N GLU A 122 33.14 -18.54 -5.64
CA GLU A 122 33.02 -17.43 -4.67
C GLU A 122 31.78 -17.62 -3.77
N PRO A 123 31.81 -17.12 -2.52
CA PRO A 123 30.70 -17.24 -1.59
C PRO A 123 29.53 -16.32 -1.96
N VAL A 124 28.31 -16.88 -1.97
CA VAL A 124 27.07 -16.13 -2.16
C VAL A 124 26.77 -15.30 -0.90
N SER A 125 26.54 -14.00 -1.05
CA SER A 125 26.11 -13.14 0.05
C SER A 125 25.10 -12.08 -0.40
N ALA A 126 24.29 -11.58 0.53
CA ALA A 126 23.34 -10.51 0.23
C ALA A 126 24.06 -9.21 -0.20
N VAL A 127 25.16 -8.87 0.47
CA VAL A 127 25.99 -7.71 0.12
C VAL A 127 26.57 -7.87 -1.28
N GLY A 128 27.12 -9.06 -1.59
CA GLY A 128 27.64 -9.37 -2.91
C GLY A 128 26.55 -9.32 -4.00
N TYR A 129 25.33 -9.74 -3.69
CA TYR A 129 24.20 -9.60 -4.63
C TYR A 129 23.91 -8.14 -4.97
N TYR A 130 23.83 -7.25 -3.98
CA TYR A 130 23.57 -5.83 -4.24
C TYR A 130 24.71 -5.14 -4.99
N GLN A 131 25.97 -5.55 -4.74
CA GLN A 131 27.12 -5.09 -5.52
C GLN A 131 27.02 -5.58 -6.98
N TRP A 132 26.71 -6.85 -7.19
CA TRP A 132 26.51 -7.42 -8.52
C TRP A 132 25.35 -6.75 -9.27
N LEU A 133 24.24 -6.49 -8.58
CA LEU A 133 23.05 -5.82 -9.13
C LEU A 133 23.38 -4.44 -9.72
N SER A 134 24.33 -3.71 -9.14
CA SER A 134 24.74 -2.39 -9.65
C SER A 134 25.34 -2.43 -11.06
N GLY A 135 25.87 -3.58 -11.49
CA GLY A 135 26.38 -3.79 -12.84
C GLY A 135 25.33 -4.25 -13.85
N VAL A 136 24.13 -4.61 -13.41
CA VAL A 136 23.07 -5.17 -14.28
C VAL A 136 22.43 -4.07 -15.12
N GLN A 137 22.54 -4.21 -16.44
CA GLN A 137 21.97 -3.25 -17.41
C GLN A 137 20.48 -3.52 -17.73
N ASN A 138 19.94 -4.66 -17.33
CA ASN A 138 18.56 -5.02 -17.65
C ASN A 138 17.57 -4.25 -16.76
N HIS A 139 16.73 -3.41 -17.38
CA HIS A 139 15.76 -2.57 -16.67
C HIS A 139 14.66 -3.36 -15.95
N ASN A 140 14.14 -4.45 -16.54
CA ASN A 140 13.18 -5.34 -15.87
C ASN A 140 13.81 -5.95 -14.61
N TYR A 141 15.07 -6.36 -14.72
CA TYR A 141 15.81 -6.96 -13.62
C TYR A 141 16.02 -5.96 -12.47
N ALA A 142 16.50 -4.75 -12.77
CA ALA A 142 16.72 -3.70 -11.77
C ALA A 142 15.41 -3.31 -11.06
N LEU A 143 14.35 -3.04 -11.84
CA LEU A 143 13.04 -2.68 -11.33
C LEU A 143 12.45 -3.78 -10.43
N MET A 144 12.45 -5.04 -10.90
CA MET A 144 11.88 -6.13 -10.12
C MET A 144 12.70 -6.46 -8.87
N SER A 145 14.02 -6.31 -8.91
CA SER A 145 14.86 -6.43 -7.72
C SER A 145 14.44 -5.41 -6.66
N GLU A 146 14.23 -4.16 -7.06
CA GLU A 146 13.78 -3.13 -6.12
C GLU A 146 12.38 -3.42 -5.59
N ILE A 147 11.42 -3.79 -6.45
CA ILE A 147 10.04 -4.07 -6.02
C ILE A 147 9.99 -5.28 -5.06
N VAL A 148 10.67 -6.37 -5.38
CA VAL A 148 10.66 -7.61 -4.60
C VAL A 148 11.39 -7.41 -3.26
N PHE A 149 12.61 -6.91 -3.28
CA PHE A 149 13.42 -6.79 -2.06
C PHE A 149 13.09 -5.56 -1.21
N THR A 150 12.35 -4.58 -1.75
CA THR A 150 11.85 -3.44 -0.97
C THR A 150 10.41 -3.63 -0.54
N TYR A 151 9.46 -3.71 -1.47
CA TYR A 151 8.04 -3.63 -1.15
C TYR A 151 7.45 -4.99 -0.75
N CYS A 152 7.73 -6.06 -1.49
CA CYS A 152 7.26 -7.40 -1.11
C CYS A 152 7.90 -7.82 0.21
N LEU A 153 9.22 -7.68 0.34
CA LEU A 153 9.92 -8.02 1.59
C LEU A 153 9.41 -7.18 2.78
N ALA A 154 9.16 -5.88 2.61
CA ALA A 154 8.61 -5.06 3.69
C ALA A 154 7.23 -5.57 4.16
N LEU A 155 6.34 -5.99 3.25
CA LEU A 155 5.07 -6.62 3.66
C LEU A 155 5.28 -7.87 4.51
N HIS A 156 6.23 -8.73 4.12
CA HIS A 156 6.55 -9.95 4.88
C HIS A 156 7.18 -9.64 6.24
N VAL A 157 8.10 -8.67 6.31
CA VAL A 157 8.71 -8.21 7.56
C VAL A 157 7.67 -7.57 8.48
N PHE A 158 6.76 -6.76 7.92
CA PHE A 158 5.64 -6.18 8.67
C PHE A 158 4.81 -7.27 9.34
N ARG A 159 4.37 -8.28 8.56
CA ARG A 159 3.57 -9.40 9.07
C ARG A 159 4.32 -10.20 10.13
N ALA A 160 5.61 -10.50 9.91
CA ALA A 160 6.43 -11.18 10.88
C ALA A 160 6.60 -10.35 12.17
N GLY A 161 6.72 -9.03 12.03
CA GLY A 161 6.76 -8.07 13.13
C GLY A 161 5.48 -8.09 13.95
N VAL A 162 4.31 -7.97 13.30
CA VAL A 162 3.00 -8.08 13.98
C VAL A 162 2.89 -9.42 14.69
N ARG A 163 3.21 -10.53 14.03
CA ARG A 163 3.10 -11.87 14.64
C ARG A 163 3.92 -12.08 15.91
N ARG A 164 5.01 -11.33 16.07
CA ARG A 164 5.94 -11.41 17.20
C ARG A 164 5.92 -10.18 18.10
N ASN A 165 4.96 -9.27 17.89
CA ASN A 165 4.91 -7.97 18.56
C ASN A 165 6.26 -7.22 18.52
N ASN A 166 6.94 -7.25 17.36
CA ASN A 166 8.23 -6.61 17.17
C ASN A 166 8.04 -5.24 16.51
N THR A 167 7.97 -4.21 17.35
CA THR A 167 7.72 -2.83 16.90
C THR A 167 8.78 -2.30 15.95
N ALA A 168 10.06 -2.60 16.18
CA ALA A 168 11.14 -2.20 15.28
C ALA A 168 10.96 -2.76 13.86
N ALA A 169 10.59 -4.04 13.74
CA ALA A 169 10.31 -4.68 12.45
C ALA A 169 9.07 -4.07 11.77
N ILE A 170 8.00 -3.83 12.53
CA ILE A 170 6.77 -3.18 12.04
C ILE A 170 7.09 -1.79 11.47
N GLN A 171 7.78 -0.94 12.24
CA GLN A 171 8.07 0.43 11.84
C GLN A 171 9.03 0.50 10.66
N THR A 172 10.09 -0.33 10.66
CA THR A 172 11.01 -0.42 9.54
C THR A 172 10.28 -0.80 8.26
N ALA A 173 9.38 -1.79 8.34
CA ALA A 173 8.57 -2.20 7.20
C ALA A 173 7.62 -1.09 6.73
N LYS A 174 6.93 -0.40 7.64
CA LYS A 174 6.06 0.74 7.31
C LYS A 174 6.83 1.82 6.55
N VAL A 175 8.01 2.21 7.04
CA VAL A 175 8.84 3.25 6.42
C VAL A 175 9.33 2.81 5.05
N LYS A 176 9.90 1.59 4.92
CA LYS A 176 10.40 1.07 3.64
C LYS A 176 9.29 0.89 2.60
N PHE A 177 8.08 0.54 3.04
CA PHE A 177 6.93 0.38 2.16
C PHE A 177 6.27 1.71 1.77
N SER A 178 6.32 2.72 2.66
CA SER A 178 5.57 3.96 2.51
C SER A 178 5.70 4.67 1.16
N PRO A 179 6.87 4.73 0.46
CA PRO A 179 6.99 5.38 -0.84
C PRO A 179 5.94 4.87 -1.84
N LEU A 180 5.58 3.59 -1.77
CA LEU A 180 4.58 3.00 -2.66
C LEU A 180 3.21 3.68 -2.55
N PHE A 181 2.79 4.07 -1.34
CA PHE A 181 1.54 4.80 -1.17
C PHE A 181 1.57 6.17 -1.88
N PHE A 182 2.71 6.85 -1.83
CA PHE A 182 2.92 8.16 -2.46
C PHE A 182 3.04 8.05 -3.99
N GLY A 183 3.78 7.06 -4.50
CA GLY A 183 3.89 6.79 -5.93
C GLY A 183 2.54 6.46 -6.59
N LEU A 184 1.69 5.69 -5.90
CA LEU A 184 0.37 5.27 -6.39
C LEU A 184 -0.77 6.24 -6.07
N ASN A 185 -0.46 7.42 -5.50
CA ASN A 185 -1.43 8.43 -5.09
C ASN A 185 -2.53 7.95 -4.13
N MET A 186 -2.18 7.07 -3.19
CA MET A 186 -3.13 6.49 -2.21
C MET A 186 -3.34 7.41 -1.00
N SER A 187 -3.97 8.58 -1.23
CA SER A 187 -4.11 9.68 -0.25
C SER A 187 -4.52 9.24 1.17
N PHE A 188 -5.50 8.35 1.31
CA PHE A 188 -5.92 7.84 2.62
C PHE A 188 -4.82 7.05 3.35
N TYR A 189 -4.02 6.28 2.61
CA TYR A 189 -2.91 5.50 3.17
C TYR A 189 -1.68 6.38 3.45
N MET A 190 -1.45 7.41 2.63
CA MET A 190 -0.44 8.43 2.92
C MET A 190 -0.73 9.12 4.27
N GLU A 191 -1.97 9.59 4.46
CA GLU A 191 -2.39 10.24 5.71
C GLU A 191 -2.25 9.29 6.90
N THR A 192 -2.68 8.03 6.73
CA THR A 192 -2.58 7.00 7.78
C THR A 192 -1.13 6.80 8.23
N PHE A 193 -0.20 6.69 7.27
CA PHE A 193 1.23 6.56 7.55
C PHE A 193 1.80 7.79 8.25
N VAL A 194 1.54 9.00 7.73
CA VAL A 194 2.09 10.24 8.32
C VAL A 194 1.54 10.47 9.72
N ARG A 195 0.26 10.18 9.95
CA ARG A 195 -0.38 10.32 11.26
C ARG A 195 0.24 9.38 12.30
N ASP A 196 0.43 8.10 11.95
CA ASP A 196 1.10 7.13 12.84
C ASP A 196 2.52 7.59 13.20
N LEU A 197 3.27 8.08 12.21
CA LEU A 197 4.63 8.55 12.42
C LEU A 197 4.69 9.78 13.34
N PHE A 198 3.82 10.78 13.11
CA PHE A 198 3.79 11.99 13.94
C PHE A 198 3.32 11.70 15.36
N VAL A 199 2.31 10.83 15.54
CA VAL A 199 1.85 10.44 16.88
C VAL A 199 3.00 9.81 17.67
N ARG A 200 3.77 8.90 17.08
CA ARG A 200 4.87 8.22 17.78
C ARG A 200 5.99 9.17 18.21
N VAL A 201 6.36 10.11 17.34
CA VAL A 201 7.42 11.09 17.65
C VAL A 201 7.01 12.03 18.78
N GLN A 202 5.71 12.34 18.90
CA GLN A 202 5.18 13.29 19.89
C GLN A 202 4.64 12.62 21.17
N CYS A 203 4.57 11.29 21.21
CA CYS A 203 4.07 10.59 22.40
C CYS A 203 5.07 10.69 23.56
N PRO A 204 4.60 10.92 24.80
CA PRO A 204 5.43 10.74 25.99
C PRO A 204 6.02 9.32 26.02
N PRO A 205 7.23 9.13 26.58
CA PRO A 205 7.90 7.84 26.61
C PRO A 205 7.04 6.70 27.18
N GLU A 206 6.22 6.97 28.20
CA GLU A 206 5.35 5.97 28.83
C GLU A 206 4.23 5.51 27.90
N VAL A 207 3.66 6.45 27.13
CA VAL A 207 2.63 6.14 26.14
C VAL A 207 3.23 5.42 24.94
N LEU A 208 4.43 5.85 24.52
CA LEU A 208 5.15 5.17 23.45
C LEU A 208 5.45 3.73 23.85
N ALA A 209 6.05 3.49 25.02
CA ALA A 209 6.31 2.15 25.54
C ALA A 209 5.04 1.29 25.57
N PHE A 210 3.92 1.84 26.05
CA PHE A 210 2.64 1.13 26.02
C PHE A 210 2.22 0.75 24.60
N ILE A 211 2.36 1.64 23.62
CA ILE A 211 2.03 1.35 22.21
C ILE A 211 2.94 0.24 21.68
N GLU A 212 4.24 0.34 21.91
CA GLU A 212 5.23 -0.61 21.42
C GLU A 212 5.05 -2.00 22.03
N ASP A 213 4.62 -2.07 23.29
CA ASP A 213 4.29 -3.32 23.98
C ASP A 213 2.96 -3.94 23.51
N ASN A 214 2.10 -3.16 22.83
CA ASN A 214 0.72 -3.56 22.50
C ASN A 214 0.36 -3.38 21.01
N GLU A 215 1.33 -3.50 20.10
CA GLU A 215 1.09 -3.47 18.65
C GLU A 215 0.32 -4.70 18.15
N SER A 216 0.43 -5.80 18.88
CA SER A 216 -0.12 -7.10 18.53
C SER A 216 -0.45 -7.92 19.76
N TYR A 217 -1.50 -8.74 19.65
CA TYR A 217 -1.99 -9.56 20.76
C TYR A 217 -2.07 -11.02 20.32
N SER A 218 -1.57 -11.93 21.16
CA SER A 218 -1.72 -13.36 20.93
C SER A 218 -3.00 -13.88 21.56
N VAL A 219 -3.96 -14.32 20.73
CA VAL A 219 -5.22 -14.93 21.20
C VAL A 219 -5.02 -16.41 21.60
N SER A 220 -3.97 -17.05 21.07
CA SER A 220 -3.69 -18.48 21.30
C SER A 220 -2.69 -18.74 22.44
N GLY A 221 -2.11 -17.69 23.03
CA GLY A 221 -0.98 -17.80 23.96
C GLY A 221 0.36 -18.11 23.29
N ASN A 222 0.40 -18.29 21.96
CA ASN A 222 1.64 -18.45 21.20
C ASN A 222 2.20 -17.07 20.82
N GLU A 223 3.38 -16.74 21.33
CA GLU A 223 4.07 -15.45 21.10
C GLU A 223 4.44 -15.18 19.64
N SER A 224 4.42 -16.20 18.77
CA SER A 224 4.68 -16.07 17.32
C SER A 224 3.39 -16.05 16.48
N LYS A 225 2.22 -15.96 17.11
CA LYS A 225 0.91 -15.91 16.45
C LYS A 225 0.08 -14.69 16.90
N GLY A 226 0.76 -13.56 17.10
CA GLY A 226 0.08 -12.29 17.36
C GLY A 226 -0.71 -11.80 16.15
N GLU A 227 -1.79 -11.07 16.42
CA GLU A 227 -2.64 -10.40 15.43
C GLU A 227 -2.91 -8.94 15.84
N GLY A 228 -3.20 -8.09 14.85
CA GLY A 228 -3.61 -6.71 15.11
C GLY A 228 -4.91 -6.67 15.92
N GLY A 229 -4.97 -5.81 16.93
CA GLY A 229 -6.14 -5.69 17.81
C GLY A 229 -7.43 -5.39 17.05
N ASP A 230 -7.36 -4.71 15.91
CA ASP A 230 -8.48 -4.43 15.02
C ASP A 230 -9.10 -5.71 14.42
N PHE A 231 -8.29 -6.71 14.06
CA PHE A 231 -8.81 -8.01 13.58
C PHE A 231 -9.39 -8.84 14.70
N ILE A 232 -8.80 -8.80 15.89
CA ILE A 232 -9.35 -9.46 17.08
C ILE A 232 -10.73 -8.89 17.40
N LEU A 233 -10.86 -7.56 17.39
CA LEU A 233 -12.14 -6.87 17.59
C LEU A 233 -13.14 -7.17 16.46
N GLU A 234 -12.68 -7.28 15.20
CA GLU A 234 -13.55 -7.67 14.09
C GLU A 234 -14.09 -9.10 14.27
N ASN A 235 -13.26 -10.05 14.68
CA ASN A 235 -13.68 -11.42 14.97
C ASN A 235 -14.70 -11.45 16.12
N TYR A 236 -14.44 -10.72 17.20
CA TYR A 236 -15.37 -10.60 18.33
C TYR A 236 -16.71 -9.97 17.92
N ASN A 237 -16.68 -8.94 17.06
CA ASN A 237 -17.88 -8.33 16.49
C ASN A 237 -18.66 -9.31 15.61
N ARG A 238 -17.97 -10.15 14.82
CA ARG A 238 -18.60 -11.20 14.00
C ARG A 238 -19.30 -12.25 14.87
N LYS A 239 -18.63 -12.74 15.93
CA LYS A 239 -19.21 -13.65 16.93
C LYS A 239 -20.44 -13.04 17.58
N THR A 240 -20.35 -11.77 18.01
CA THR A 240 -21.47 -11.03 18.60
C THR A 240 -22.66 -10.96 17.64
N LYS A 241 -22.44 -10.55 16.38
CA LYS A 241 -23.50 -10.44 15.37
C LYS A 241 -24.18 -11.78 15.06
N ARG A 242 -23.43 -12.89 15.04
CA ARG A 242 -23.98 -14.24 14.85
C ARG A 242 -24.97 -14.63 15.94
N LEU A 243 -24.76 -14.14 17.16
CA LEU A 243 -25.56 -14.47 18.34
C LEU A 243 -26.76 -13.52 18.52
N ILE A 244 -26.82 -12.43 17.74
CA ILE A 244 -27.96 -11.52 17.76
C ILE A 244 -29.11 -12.14 16.94
N PRO A 245 -30.32 -12.27 17.50
CA PRO A 245 -31.48 -12.75 16.74
C PRO A 245 -31.76 -11.91 15.50
N ALA A 246 -32.30 -12.55 14.46
CA ALA A 246 -32.69 -11.86 13.22
C ALA A 246 -33.69 -10.72 13.50
N GLY A 247 -33.47 -9.57 12.84
CA GLY A 247 -34.25 -8.35 13.02
C GLY A 247 -33.36 -7.15 13.37
N LEU A 248 -33.97 -6.00 13.63
CA LEU A 248 -33.27 -4.81 14.15
C LEU A 248 -33.05 -4.98 15.67
N PRO A 249 -31.81 -5.23 16.14
CA PRO A 249 -31.53 -5.33 17.57
C PRO A 249 -31.65 -3.97 18.25
N ASP A 250 -32.35 -3.93 19.38
CA ASP A 250 -32.35 -2.78 20.29
C ASP A 250 -31.06 -2.76 21.15
N ASN A 251 -30.83 -1.64 21.83
CA ASN A 251 -29.64 -1.44 22.67
C ASN A 251 -29.51 -2.47 23.80
N ASN A 252 -30.64 -2.95 24.35
CA ASN A 252 -30.63 -3.92 25.43
C ASN A 252 -30.18 -5.30 24.93
N LYS A 253 -30.62 -5.70 23.74
CA LYS A 253 -30.16 -6.91 23.06
C LYS A 253 -28.67 -6.86 22.78
N TRP A 254 -28.17 -5.75 22.25
CA TRP A 254 -26.72 -5.55 22.06
C TRP A 254 -25.96 -5.73 23.37
N LEU A 255 -26.38 -5.04 24.43
CA LEU A 255 -25.73 -5.12 25.74
C LEU A 255 -25.77 -6.54 26.31
N GLN A 256 -26.90 -7.24 26.18
CA GLN A 256 -27.06 -8.60 26.67
C GLN A 256 -26.15 -9.59 25.94
N VAL A 257 -26.09 -9.53 24.60
CA VAL A 257 -25.21 -10.40 23.82
C VAL A 257 -23.75 -10.07 24.09
N CYS A 258 -23.33 -8.81 24.02
CA CYS A 258 -21.94 -8.42 24.27
C CYS A 258 -21.44 -8.86 25.65
N ARG A 259 -22.26 -8.75 26.71
CA ARG A 259 -21.89 -9.16 28.07
C ARG A 259 -21.78 -10.68 28.25
N ASN A 260 -22.41 -11.46 27.38
CA ASN A 260 -22.51 -12.92 27.51
C ASN A 260 -21.93 -13.67 26.31
N VAL A 261 -21.22 -12.99 25.41
CA VAL A 261 -20.84 -13.54 24.10
C VAL A 261 -20.05 -14.84 24.24
N ASP A 262 -19.10 -14.93 25.17
CA ASP A 262 -18.30 -16.16 25.36
C ASP A 262 -19.14 -17.34 25.85
N ARG A 263 -20.16 -17.08 26.68
CA ARG A 263 -21.06 -18.12 27.19
C ARG A 263 -22.06 -18.55 26.11
N LEU A 264 -22.60 -17.59 25.37
CA LEU A 264 -23.52 -17.82 24.27
C LEU A 264 -22.83 -18.55 23.11
N ASP A 265 -21.57 -18.20 22.81
CA ASP A 265 -20.76 -18.85 21.78
C ASP A 265 -20.50 -20.32 22.13
N LYS A 266 -20.18 -20.62 23.39
CA LYS A 266 -20.06 -22.01 23.86
C LYS A 266 -21.35 -22.80 23.66
N VAL A 267 -22.50 -22.24 24.04
CA VAL A 267 -23.81 -22.87 23.86
C VAL A 267 -24.10 -23.09 22.38
N TYR A 268 -23.85 -22.08 21.55
CA TYR A 268 -24.00 -22.15 20.10
C TYR A 268 -23.14 -23.26 19.49
N CYS A 269 -21.85 -23.31 19.80
CA CYS A 269 -20.94 -24.37 19.34
C CYS A 269 -21.41 -25.76 19.78
N SER A 270 -21.80 -25.94 21.04
CA SER A 270 -22.32 -27.23 21.52
C SER A 270 -23.59 -27.67 20.78
N LEU A 271 -24.51 -26.74 20.52
CA LEU A 271 -25.72 -26.99 19.72
C LEU A 271 -25.37 -27.33 18.26
N SER A 272 -24.47 -26.58 17.63
CA SER A 272 -24.02 -26.87 16.26
C SER A 272 -23.37 -28.25 16.15
N THR A 273 -22.52 -28.64 17.11
CA THR A 273 -21.94 -29.99 17.17
C THR A 273 -23.01 -31.05 17.35
N LEU A 274 -23.96 -30.86 18.26
CA LEU A 274 -25.07 -31.79 18.49
C LEU A 274 -25.92 -32.01 17.24
N LEU A 275 -26.15 -30.94 16.47
CA LEU A 275 -26.94 -30.97 15.23
C LEU A 275 -26.14 -31.48 14.02
N GLY A 276 -24.87 -31.85 14.19
CA GLY A 276 -23.98 -32.22 13.08
C GLY A 276 -23.67 -31.04 12.13
N LEU A 277 -23.95 -29.81 12.56
CA LEU A 277 -23.74 -28.56 11.82
C LEU A 277 -22.36 -27.94 12.09
N SER A 278 -21.51 -28.62 12.86
CA SER A 278 -20.14 -28.15 13.06
C SER A 278 -19.38 -28.34 11.74
N SER A 279 -19.52 -27.39 10.82
CA SER A 279 -18.40 -27.05 9.96
C SER A 279 -17.33 -26.54 10.91
N VAL A 280 -16.20 -27.23 10.94
CA VAL A 280 -15.00 -26.71 11.57
C VAL A 280 -14.85 -25.29 11.03
N ASP A 281 -14.97 -24.27 11.89
CA ASP A 281 -14.37 -22.98 11.58
C ASP A 281 -12.90 -23.34 11.44
N GLU A 282 -12.45 -23.56 10.20
CA GLU A 282 -11.03 -23.67 9.86
C GLU A 282 -10.42 -22.27 10.05
N ASP A 283 -10.46 -21.79 11.28
CA ASP A 283 -9.74 -20.63 11.74
C ASP A 283 -8.26 -20.97 11.58
N TYR A 284 -7.69 -20.43 10.50
CA TYR A 284 -6.28 -20.09 10.36
C TYR A 284 -5.28 -21.15 10.85
N MET A 285 -4.93 -22.09 9.96
CA MET A 285 -3.55 -22.47 9.63
C MET A 285 -3.56 -23.81 8.89
N TYR A 286 -3.79 -23.77 7.58
CA TYR A 286 -2.92 -24.54 6.72
C TYR A 286 -1.90 -23.54 6.19
N ALA A 287 -0.64 -23.72 6.55
CA ALA A 287 0.43 -23.22 5.70
C ALA A 287 0.21 -23.95 4.37
N TYR A 288 -0.51 -23.31 3.45
CA TYR A 288 -0.68 -23.87 2.11
C TYR A 288 0.72 -24.14 1.59
N ASP A 289 1.02 -25.40 1.26
CA ASP A 289 2.24 -25.71 0.54
C ASP A 289 2.09 -25.14 -0.88
N ILE A 290 2.56 -23.91 -1.03
CA ILE A 290 2.53 -23.17 -2.29
C ILE A 290 3.78 -23.42 -3.15
N GLY A 291 4.59 -24.44 -2.81
CA GLY A 291 5.82 -24.76 -3.53
C GLY A 291 5.57 -25.09 -5.01
N LYS A 292 4.44 -25.74 -5.31
CA LYS A 292 4.01 -26.04 -6.67
C LYS A 292 3.63 -24.78 -7.44
N GLU A 293 2.86 -23.89 -6.83
CA GLU A 293 2.43 -22.60 -7.41
C GLU A 293 3.63 -21.71 -7.70
N ILE A 294 4.60 -21.64 -6.76
CA ILE A 294 5.87 -20.94 -6.96
C ILE A 294 6.60 -21.52 -8.17
N SER A 295 6.76 -22.84 -8.25
CA SER A 295 7.49 -23.52 -9.35
C SER A 295 6.80 -23.31 -10.71
N ASN A 296 5.48 -23.39 -10.75
CA ASN A 296 4.70 -23.15 -11.95
C ASN A 296 4.83 -21.70 -12.43
N PHE A 297 4.77 -20.73 -11.51
CA PHE A 297 4.91 -19.33 -11.87
C PHE A 297 6.33 -18.99 -12.34
N ARG A 298 7.36 -19.59 -11.75
CA ARG A 298 8.74 -19.51 -12.25
C ARG A 298 8.87 -20.01 -13.68
N THR A 299 8.20 -21.12 -14.00
CA THR A 299 8.19 -21.67 -15.36
C THR A 299 7.57 -20.67 -16.35
N ILE A 300 6.51 -19.95 -15.95
CA ILE A 300 5.91 -18.88 -16.75
C ILE A 300 6.92 -17.74 -16.99
N ILE A 301 7.58 -17.25 -15.94
CA ILE A 301 8.59 -16.17 -16.02
C ILE A 301 9.72 -16.55 -16.99
N GLN A 302 10.20 -17.79 -16.90
CA GLN A 302 11.28 -18.32 -17.74
C GLN A 302 10.84 -18.47 -19.21
N ASN A 303 9.66 -19.05 -19.45
CA ASN A 303 9.14 -19.25 -20.80
C ASN A 303 8.90 -17.92 -21.53
N LEU A 304 8.48 -16.89 -20.80
CA LEU A 304 8.26 -15.55 -21.33
C LEU A 304 9.54 -14.71 -21.40
N LYS A 305 10.67 -15.26 -20.93
CA LYS A 305 12.01 -14.65 -20.96
C LYS A 305 12.03 -13.24 -20.38
N PHE A 306 11.21 -13.01 -19.36
CA PHE A 306 10.95 -11.67 -18.81
C PHE A 306 12.24 -10.92 -18.39
N LEU A 307 13.17 -11.63 -17.74
CA LEU A 307 14.46 -11.07 -17.30
C LEU A 307 15.53 -11.01 -18.42
N GLU A 308 15.23 -11.49 -19.62
CA GLU A 308 16.11 -11.42 -20.80
C GLU A 308 15.66 -10.30 -21.78
N GLN A 309 14.49 -9.70 -21.54
CA GLN A 309 13.95 -8.64 -22.40
C GLN A 309 14.82 -7.38 -22.30
N LYS A 310 15.16 -6.80 -23.46
CA LYS A 310 16.02 -5.60 -23.55
C LYS A 310 15.28 -4.30 -23.20
N THR A 311 13.97 -4.28 -23.37
CA THR A 311 13.12 -3.13 -23.09
C THR A 311 12.22 -3.41 -21.89
N LEU A 312 11.79 -2.35 -21.22
CA LEU A 312 10.95 -2.43 -20.05
C LEU A 312 9.54 -2.91 -20.45
N LYS A 313 9.15 -4.08 -19.95
CA LYS A 313 7.93 -4.78 -20.38
C LYS A 313 7.35 -5.57 -19.20
N SER A 314 6.06 -5.90 -19.24
CA SER A 314 5.43 -6.81 -18.30
C SER A 314 5.90 -8.26 -18.53
N ILE A 315 5.60 -9.16 -17.57
CA ILE A 315 5.81 -10.60 -17.74
C ILE A 315 5.15 -11.11 -19.02
N SER A 316 3.93 -10.66 -19.31
CA SER A 316 3.17 -10.96 -20.53
C SER A 316 3.64 -10.21 -21.79
N GLY A 317 4.69 -9.39 -21.72
CA GLY A 317 5.34 -8.73 -22.86
C GLY A 317 4.72 -7.39 -23.30
N LYS A 318 3.77 -6.85 -22.53
CA LYS A 318 3.21 -5.51 -22.76
C LYS A 318 4.25 -4.44 -22.44
N ASP A 319 4.31 -3.37 -23.21
CA ASP A 319 5.22 -2.26 -22.92
C ASP A 319 4.80 -1.54 -21.64
N LEU A 320 5.77 -1.30 -20.75
CA LEU A 320 5.59 -0.46 -19.57
C LEU A 320 5.95 0.98 -19.89
N ASP A 321 5.43 1.92 -19.11
CA ASP A 321 5.72 3.34 -19.30
C ASP A 321 7.23 3.62 -19.18
N LYS A 322 7.75 4.49 -20.06
CA LYS A 322 9.19 4.81 -20.12
C LYS A 322 9.75 5.36 -18.82
N ASP A 323 8.94 6.08 -18.04
CA ASP A 323 9.36 6.69 -16.78
C ASP A 323 9.27 5.71 -15.61
N PHE A 324 8.63 4.56 -15.81
CA PHE A 324 8.40 3.56 -14.78
C PHE A 324 9.69 2.93 -14.25
N ILE A 325 10.78 2.98 -15.03
CA ILE A 325 12.12 2.58 -14.57
C ILE A 325 12.55 3.35 -13.30
N ASN A 326 12.12 4.60 -13.16
CA ASN A 326 12.45 5.46 -12.02
C ASN A 326 11.36 5.46 -10.95
N PHE A 327 10.47 4.47 -10.95
CA PHE A 327 9.28 4.42 -10.11
C PHE A 327 9.61 4.68 -8.63
N SER A 328 10.59 3.98 -8.08
CA SER A 328 10.89 4.07 -6.65
C SER A 328 11.55 5.39 -6.27
N GLN A 329 12.40 5.96 -7.13
CA GLN A 329 12.98 7.28 -6.91
C GLN A 329 11.89 8.34 -6.91
N LYS A 330 11.01 8.34 -7.93
CA LYS A 330 9.87 9.28 -8.01
C LYS A 330 8.90 9.10 -6.84
N SER A 331 8.67 7.87 -6.40
CA SER A 331 7.83 7.55 -5.23
C SER A 331 8.39 8.15 -3.93
N LYS A 332 9.72 8.05 -3.72
CA LYS A 332 10.41 8.70 -2.58
C LYS A 332 10.33 10.22 -2.69
N GLU A 333 10.47 10.77 -3.90
CA GLU A 333 10.35 12.21 -4.13
C GLU A 333 8.93 12.71 -3.84
N HIS A 334 7.89 11.98 -4.26
CA HIS A 334 6.49 12.31 -3.95
C HIS A 334 6.26 12.32 -2.44
N ARG A 335 6.81 11.35 -1.70
CA ARG A 335 6.76 11.32 -0.24
C ARG A 335 7.40 12.58 0.36
N ARG A 336 8.61 12.94 -0.06
CA ARG A 336 9.31 14.14 0.41
C ARG A 336 8.52 15.42 0.10
N LYS A 337 8.01 15.55 -1.14
CA LYS A 337 7.17 16.68 -1.55
C LYS A 337 5.89 16.77 -0.71
N HIS A 338 5.31 15.63 -0.33
CA HIS A 338 4.12 15.59 0.52
C HIS A 338 4.37 16.08 1.94
N LEU A 339 5.45 15.64 2.56
CA LEU A 339 5.82 16.12 3.89
C LEU A 339 6.09 17.63 3.88
N ILE A 340 6.75 18.15 2.85
CA ILE A 340 6.95 19.61 2.69
C ILE A 340 5.62 20.33 2.52
N TRP A 341 4.73 19.82 1.67
CA TRP A 341 3.41 20.41 1.43
C TRP A 341 2.53 20.45 2.69
N LEU A 342 2.67 19.46 3.58
CA LEU A 342 1.95 19.41 4.86
C LEU A 342 2.40 20.47 5.87
N LYS A 343 3.53 21.17 5.66
CA LYS A 343 3.94 22.30 6.51
C LYS A 343 2.86 23.37 6.61
N ASP A 344 2.24 23.68 5.47
CA ASP A 344 1.28 24.77 5.31
C ASP A 344 -0.17 24.28 5.26
N LYS A 345 -0.42 22.99 5.54
CA LYS A 345 -1.72 22.35 5.36
C LYS A 345 -2.10 21.46 6.55
N PRO A 346 -3.38 21.41 6.94
CA PRO A 346 -3.87 20.42 7.88
C PRO A 346 -3.59 18.99 7.41
N LEU A 347 -3.32 18.05 8.34
CA LEU A 347 -2.97 16.65 8.01
C LEU A 347 -4.05 15.92 7.20
N GLY A 348 -5.32 16.26 7.37
CA GLY A 348 -6.44 15.69 6.60
C GLY A 348 -6.60 16.28 5.18
N SER A 349 -5.72 17.20 4.79
CA SER A 349 -5.79 17.83 3.47
C SER A 349 -5.38 16.83 2.39
N LYS A 350 -6.21 16.69 1.36
CA LYS A 350 -5.93 15.79 0.25
C LYS A 350 -5.12 16.51 -0.82
N HIS A 351 -3.97 15.95 -1.14
CA HIS A 351 -3.18 16.33 -2.31
C HIS A 351 -3.04 15.13 -3.24
N LYS A 352 -3.18 15.36 -4.54
CA LYS A 352 -2.92 14.36 -5.58
C LYS A 352 -1.70 14.83 -6.37
N TYR A 353 -0.64 14.03 -6.37
CA TYR A 353 0.51 14.25 -7.25
C TYR A 353 0.17 13.78 -8.66
N GLU A 354 1.01 14.15 -9.62
CA GLU A 354 0.99 13.47 -10.91
C GLU A 354 1.19 11.97 -10.69
N PRO A 355 0.32 11.10 -11.21
CA PRO A 355 0.46 9.66 -11.00
C PRO A 355 1.69 9.10 -11.73
N LEU A 356 2.30 8.09 -11.11
CA LEU A 356 3.28 7.26 -11.80
C LEU A 356 2.53 6.20 -12.61
N PHE A 357 2.65 6.28 -13.92
CA PHE A 357 1.99 5.37 -14.86
C PHE A 357 2.75 4.05 -14.93
N VAL A 358 2.01 2.94 -14.90
CA VAL A 358 2.57 1.61 -15.13
C VAL A 358 2.54 1.31 -16.62
N LEU A 359 1.42 1.60 -17.29
CA LEU A 359 1.26 1.43 -18.73
C LEU A 359 1.27 2.78 -19.46
N PRO A 360 1.77 2.84 -20.71
CA PRO A 360 1.66 4.04 -21.54
C PRO A 360 0.20 4.48 -21.75
N THR A 361 -0.73 3.53 -21.84
CA THR A 361 -2.17 3.80 -21.97
C THR A 361 -2.73 4.57 -20.78
N ASP A 362 -2.21 4.32 -19.57
CA ASP A 362 -2.65 5.04 -18.37
C ASP A 362 -2.25 6.52 -18.44
N ARG A 363 -1.08 6.80 -19.05
CA ARG A 363 -0.60 8.17 -19.30
C ARG A 363 -1.45 8.85 -20.36
N GLU A 364 -1.70 8.18 -21.47
CA GLU A 364 -2.56 8.69 -22.55
C GLU A 364 -3.97 9.03 -22.03
N GLU A 365 -4.55 8.16 -21.21
CA GLU A 365 -5.84 8.40 -20.57
C GLU A 365 -5.81 9.58 -19.60
N TYR A 366 -4.72 9.77 -18.85
CA TYR A 366 -4.57 10.88 -17.91
C TYR A 366 -4.36 12.23 -18.61
N ASP A 367 -3.57 12.24 -19.68
CA ASP A 367 -3.27 13.44 -20.46
C ASP A 367 -4.46 13.85 -21.33
N ASN A 368 -5.34 12.92 -21.67
CA ASN A 368 -6.57 13.20 -22.39
C ASN A 368 -7.41 14.28 -21.68
N ILE A 369 -7.53 15.44 -22.32
CA ILE A 369 -8.26 16.60 -21.81
C ILE A 369 -9.73 16.24 -21.50
N ALA A 370 -10.33 15.30 -22.24
CA ALA A 370 -11.69 14.84 -21.97
C ALA A 370 -11.84 14.19 -20.57
N ASN A 371 -10.76 13.68 -19.99
CA ASN A 371 -10.74 13.07 -18.67
C ASN A 371 -10.44 14.06 -17.54
N LYS A 372 -9.96 15.28 -17.86
CA LYS A 372 -9.71 16.34 -16.86
C LYS A 372 -11.01 16.87 -16.26
N THR A 373 -10.93 17.38 -15.03
CA THR A 373 -12.06 18.02 -14.34
C THR A 373 -12.38 19.37 -14.96
N LYS A 374 -13.61 19.89 -14.72
CA LYS A 374 -13.98 21.24 -15.18
C LYS A 374 -12.97 22.30 -14.72
N ALA A 375 -12.53 22.23 -13.46
CA ALA A 375 -11.58 23.19 -12.90
C ALA A 375 -10.20 23.15 -13.57
N GLU A 376 -9.72 21.96 -13.95
CA GLU A 376 -8.46 21.81 -14.68
C GLU A 376 -8.58 22.34 -16.11
N ILE A 377 -9.70 22.04 -16.78
CA ILE A 377 -9.98 22.58 -18.12
C ILE A 377 -10.11 24.11 -18.06
N SER A 378 -10.77 24.66 -17.04
CA SER A 378 -10.87 26.11 -16.85
C SER A 378 -9.51 26.78 -16.75
N LYS A 379 -8.60 26.24 -15.94
CA LYS A 379 -7.25 26.77 -15.80
C LYS A 379 -6.45 26.73 -17.10
N LEU A 380 -6.64 25.68 -17.91
CA LEU A 380 -5.99 25.59 -19.22
C LEU A 380 -6.53 26.66 -20.16
N VAL A 381 -7.86 26.80 -20.26
CA VAL A 381 -8.50 27.84 -21.08
C VAL A 381 -8.08 29.24 -20.64
N GLU A 382 -8.12 29.53 -19.34
CA GLU A 382 -7.69 30.83 -18.79
C GLU A 382 -6.22 31.13 -19.13
N LYS A 383 -5.35 30.11 -19.11
CA LYS A 383 -3.94 30.28 -19.48
C LYS A 383 -3.76 30.59 -20.97
N GLU A 384 -4.48 29.90 -21.85
CA GLU A 384 -4.44 30.15 -23.30
C GLU A 384 -5.05 31.52 -23.65
N LEU A 385 -6.16 31.89 -23.02
CA LEU A 385 -6.80 33.21 -23.19
C LEU A 385 -5.87 34.36 -22.79
N VAL A 386 -5.17 34.23 -21.65
CA VAL A 386 -4.14 35.20 -21.23
C VAL A 386 -3.00 35.30 -22.26
N GLY A 387 -2.66 34.20 -22.93
CA GLY A 387 -1.67 34.19 -24.01
C GLY A 387 -2.13 34.92 -25.28
N LEU A 388 -3.44 34.91 -25.57
CA LEU A 388 -4.02 35.50 -26.78
C LEU A 388 -4.45 36.96 -26.61
N GLY A 389 -4.87 37.36 -25.40
CA GLY A 389 -5.24 38.74 -25.09
C GLY A 389 -6.50 39.25 -25.81
N ASP A 390 -7.39 38.37 -26.29
CA ASP A 390 -8.62 38.74 -27.00
C ASP A 390 -9.83 38.86 -26.04
N GLN A 391 -10.31 40.10 -25.86
CA GLN A 391 -11.49 40.41 -25.04
C GLN A 391 -12.77 39.71 -25.50
N LYS A 392 -12.93 39.40 -26.80
CA LYS A 392 -14.13 38.70 -27.28
C LYS A 392 -14.15 37.23 -26.87
N LEU A 393 -12.98 36.59 -26.84
CA LEU A 393 -12.85 35.21 -26.36
C LEU A 393 -13.06 35.14 -24.85
N ASP A 394 -12.60 36.14 -24.10
CA ASP A 394 -12.89 36.27 -22.66
C ASP A 394 -14.40 36.38 -22.37
N GLU A 395 -15.13 37.22 -23.13
CA GLU A 395 -16.59 37.35 -22.99
C GLU A 395 -17.34 36.06 -23.38
N LYS A 396 -16.83 35.31 -24.35
CA LYS A 396 -17.38 34.01 -24.76
C LYS A 396 -17.15 32.96 -23.67
N TRP A 397 -15.97 32.96 -23.05
CA TRP A 397 -15.61 32.05 -21.97
C TRP A 397 -16.51 32.19 -20.74
N ILE A 398 -16.82 33.43 -20.32
CA ILE A 398 -17.70 33.71 -19.16
C ILE A 398 -19.08 33.05 -19.29
N LYS A 399 -19.55 32.84 -20.53
CA LYS A 399 -20.87 32.25 -20.82
C LYS A 399 -20.86 30.71 -20.79
N ILE A 400 -19.70 30.08 -20.89
CA ILE A 400 -19.55 28.62 -20.94
C ILE A 400 -19.59 28.02 -19.52
N LYS A 401 -20.45 27.01 -19.31
CA LYS A 401 -20.61 26.38 -17.98
C LYS A 401 -20.53 24.86 -17.98
N THR A 402 -20.67 24.22 -19.14
CA THR A 402 -20.66 22.76 -19.23
C THR A 402 -19.32 22.22 -19.73
N LYS A 403 -18.95 21.02 -19.28
CA LYS A 403 -17.68 20.41 -19.66
C LYS A 403 -17.55 20.19 -21.18
N PRO A 404 -18.60 19.73 -21.91
CA PRO A 404 -18.53 19.60 -23.36
C PRO A 404 -18.26 20.93 -24.07
N GLU A 405 -18.97 22.00 -23.68
CA GLU A 405 -18.74 23.34 -24.24
C GLU A 405 -17.32 23.85 -23.98
N MET A 406 -16.77 23.60 -22.78
CA MET A 406 -15.38 23.97 -22.44
C MET A 406 -14.36 23.23 -23.32
N LEU A 407 -14.61 21.96 -23.64
CA LEU A 407 -13.73 21.18 -24.52
C LEU A 407 -13.81 21.66 -25.97
N THR A 408 -15.02 21.96 -26.46
CA THR A 408 -15.20 22.53 -27.80
C THR A 408 -14.53 23.89 -27.90
N PHE A 409 -14.72 24.76 -26.91
CA PHE A 409 -14.10 26.08 -26.88
C PHE A 409 -12.58 26.03 -26.76
N LEU A 410 -12.03 25.13 -25.94
CA LEU A 410 -10.58 24.94 -25.87
C LEU A 410 -10.00 24.47 -27.22
N LYS A 411 -10.71 23.61 -27.96
CA LYS A 411 -10.32 23.24 -29.32
C LYS A 411 -10.39 24.42 -30.28
N GLU A 412 -11.48 25.20 -30.26
CA GLU A 412 -11.61 26.41 -31.07
C GLU A 412 -10.44 27.38 -30.85
N ILE A 413 -10.03 27.58 -29.59
CA ILE A 413 -8.88 28.44 -29.26
C ILE A 413 -7.56 27.84 -29.75
N GLN A 414 -7.37 26.53 -29.65
CA GLN A 414 -6.14 25.86 -30.08
C GLN A 414 -6.01 25.79 -31.61
N ASP A 415 -7.13 25.65 -32.32
CA ASP A 415 -7.19 25.59 -33.79
C ASP A 415 -7.02 27.00 -34.43
N ASP A 416 -7.31 28.09 -33.71
CA ASP A 416 -7.11 29.48 -34.17
C ASP A 416 -5.63 29.98 -34.03
N VAL A 417 -4.74 29.16 -33.45
CA VAL A 417 -3.32 29.50 -33.17
C VAL A 417 -2.31 28.79 -34.10
N ASP A 418 -2.78 27.83 -34.91
CA ASP A 418 -2.03 27.24 -36.03
C ASP A 418 -2.34 27.98 -37.35
#